data_AF-V5FJG1-F1
#
_entry.id   AF-V5FJG1-F1
#
_cell.length_a   1.000
_cell.length_b   1.000
_cell.length_c   1.000
_cell.angle_alpha   90.00
_cell.angle_beta   90.00
_cell.angle_gamma   90.00
#
_symmetry.space_group_name_H-M   'P 1'
#
loop_
_entity.id
_entity.type
_entity.pdbx_description
1 polymer ?
#
loop_
_entity_poly.entity_id
_entity_poly.type
_entity_poly.pdbx_seq_one_letter_code
_entity_poly.pdbx_strand_id
1 'polypeptide(L)'
;MLPAAKSLTIDANSLLGWHGGAMQSDEFWANSIPKSSRAVFMDYISILREKETRFFNAVGVDQKITTYGQTTKNSCQLAQKTDGWYYSVEDLKRMGIKNITIKGDGLKSEIEYANDSTNKTDPTAHKIKSCLLENVFESG
;
A
#
# COMPACT_ATOMS: atom_id res chain seq x y z
N MET A 1 11.68 3.85 3.59
CA MET A 1 10.32 3.26 3.60
C MET A 1 9.55 3.81 4.79
N LEU A 2 8.29 4.21 4.63
CA LEU A 2 7.46 4.85 5.69
C LEU A 2 7.48 4.11 7.05
N PRO A 3 7.34 2.76 7.12
CA PRO A 3 7.27 2.04 8.40
C PRO A 3 8.50 2.17 9.30
N ALA A 4 9.67 2.47 8.74
CA ALA A 4 10.92 2.59 9.49
C ALA A 4 11.26 4.05 9.86
N ALA A 5 10.43 5.02 9.48
CA ALA A 5 10.72 6.43 9.72
C ALA A 5 10.53 6.79 11.21
N LYS A 6 11.50 7.48 11.80
CA LYS A 6 11.38 8.04 13.16
C LYS A 6 10.30 9.13 13.25
N SER A 7 10.13 9.87 12.17
CA SER A 7 9.13 10.92 11.99
C SER A 7 8.80 11.06 10.51
N LEU A 8 7.55 11.37 10.20
CA LEU A 8 7.07 11.50 8.84
C LEU A 8 6.39 12.86 8.66
N THR A 9 6.85 13.64 7.67
CA THR A 9 6.15 14.83 7.19
C THR A 9 5.65 14.55 5.79
N ILE A 10 4.33 14.57 5.58
CA ILE A 10 3.73 14.39 4.26
C ILE A 10 3.09 15.71 3.83
N ASP A 11 3.41 16.17 2.62
CA ASP A 11 2.77 17.34 2.02
C ASP A 11 1.38 16.98 1.51
N ALA A 12 0.39 17.87 1.67
CA ALA A 12 -0.98 17.65 1.18
C ALA A 12 -1.07 17.36 -0.33
N ASN A 13 -0.05 17.73 -1.11
CA ASN A 13 -0.01 17.41 -2.54
C ASN A 13 0.58 16.04 -2.88
N SER A 14 0.90 15.22 -1.88
CA SER A 14 1.48 13.89 -2.07
C SER A 14 0.39 12.84 -2.31
N LEU A 15 0.69 11.87 -3.19
CA LEU A 15 -0.04 10.60 -3.24
C LEU A 15 0.72 9.59 -2.38
N LEU A 16 0.02 8.99 -1.43
CA LEU A 16 0.52 7.84 -0.69
C LEU A 16 -0.18 6.58 -1.19
N GLY A 17 0.57 5.50 -1.34
CA GLY A 17 0.06 4.23 -1.84
C GLY A 17 0.85 3.07 -1.26
N TRP A 18 0.16 2.13 -0.63
CA TRP A 18 0.63 0.78 -0.36
C TRP A 18 0.18 -0.13 -1.49
N HIS A 19 0.97 -1.16 -1.78
CA HIS A 19 0.61 -2.17 -2.76
C HIS A 19 1.23 -3.53 -2.40
N GLY A 20 0.49 -4.32 -1.64
CA GLY A 20 0.83 -5.70 -1.33
C GLY A 20 2.05 -5.86 -0.42
N GLY A 21 2.24 -7.10 0.01
CA GLY A 21 3.37 -7.56 0.83
C GLY A 21 3.54 -9.07 0.65
N ALA A 22 4.65 -9.62 1.16
CA ALA A 22 4.95 -11.05 0.98
C ALA A 22 3.87 -11.95 1.61
N MET A 23 3.09 -11.41 2.56
CA MET A 23 1.95 -12.07 3.22
C MET A 23 0.68 -12.24 2.37
N GLN A 24 0.66 -11.78 1.11
CA GLN A 24 -0.42 -12.15 0.19
C GLN A 24 -0.53 -13.68 0.03
N SER A 25 -1.71 -14.16 -0.37
CA SER A 25 -2.03 -15.59 -0.42
C SER A 25 -1.12 -16.37 -1.39
N ASP A 26 -0.91 -17.65 -1.09
CA ASP A 26 -0.14 -18.54 -1.97
C ASP A 26 -0.78 -18.65 -3.35
N GLU A 27 -2.11 -18.62 -3.43
CA GLU A 27 -2.84 -18.60 -4.71
C GLU A 27 -2.49 -17.37 -5.55
N PHE A 28 -2.44 -16.18 -4.92
CA PHE A 28 -2.03 -14.95 -5.61
C PHE A 28 -0.62 -15.09 -6.18
N TRP A 29 0.33 -15.54 -5.38
CA TRP A 29 1.73 -15.72 -5.80
C TRP A 29 1.91 -16.82 -6.85
N ALA A 30 1.19 -17.93 -6.73
CA ALA A 30 1.24 -19.00 -7.73
C ALA A 30 0.68 -18.54 -9.08
N ASN A 31 -0.28 -17.62 -9.08
CA ASN A 31 -0.90 -17.07 -10.30
C ASN A 31 -0.13 -15.88 -10.89
N SER A 32 0.82 -15.28 -10.16
CA SER A 32 1.64 -14.16 -10.66
C SER A 32 2.84 -14.59 -11.52
N ILE A 33 3.11 -15.89 -11.64
CA ILE A 33 4.29 -16.42 -12.35
C ILE A 33 3.98 -17.75 -13.10
N PRO A 34 4.78 -18.14 -14.10
CA PRO A 34 4.57 -19.38 -14.86
C PRO A 34 4.65 -20.65 -14.00
N LYS A 35 3.84 -21.67 -14.33
CA LYS A 35 3.78 -22.94 -13.57
C LYS A 35 5.15 -23.59 -13.33
N SER A 36 6.03 -23.57 -14.32
CA SER A 36 7.38 -24.16 -14.27
C SER A 36 8.27 -23.56 -13.17
N SER A 37 8.01 -22.32 -12.74
CA SER A 37 8.84 -21.58 -11.79
C SER A 37 8.24 -21.51 -10.39
N ARG A 38 7.05 -22.11 -10.16
CA ARG A 38 6.29 -21.99 -8.91
C ARG A 38 7.04 -22.47 -7.68
N ALA A 39 7.67 -23.64 -7.73
CA ALA A 39 8.36 -24.19 -6.56
C ALA A 39 9.46 -23.22 -6.06
N VAL A 40 10.38 -22.84 -6.96
CA VAL A 40 11.49 -21.93 -6.63
C VAL A 40 10.98 -20.55 -6.20
N PHE A 41 9.93 -20.04 -6.85
CA PHE A 41 9.33 -18.76 -6.47
C PHE A 41 8.69 -18.82 -5.08
N MET A 42 7.98 -19.89 -4.75
CA MET A 42 7.36 -20.04 -3.42
C MET A 42 8.40 -20.20 -2.30
N ASP A 43 9.53 -20.87 -2.56
CA ASP A 43 10.66 -20.89 -1.63
C ASP A 43 11.20 -19.49 -1.36
N TYR A 44 11.32 -18.67 -2.42
CA TYR A 44 11.72 -17.27 -2.28
C TYR A 44 10.69 -16.42 -1.51
N ILE A 45 9.39 -16.60 -1.77
CA ILE A 45 8.31 -15.92 -1.03
C ILE A 45 8.35 -16.29 0.45
N SER A 46 8.62 -17.55 0.80
CA SER A 46 8.76 -17.98 2.20
C SER A 46 9.86 -17.19 2.93
N ILE A 47 11.03 -17.04 2.30
CA ILE A 47 12.14 -16.24 2.86
C ILE A 47 11.74 -14.76 3.00
N LEU A 48 11.02 -14.21 2.02
CA LEU A 48 10.55 -12.83 2.10
C LEU A 48 9.54 -12.62 3.23
N ARG A 49 8.63 -13.57 3.47
CA ARG A 49 7.68 -13.52 4.60
C ARG A 49 8.41 -13.44 5.93
N GLU A 50 9.43 -14.28 6.14
CA GLU A 50 10.23 -14.22 7.36
C GLU A 50 10.93 -12.86 7.55
N LYS A 51 11.53 -12.34 6.48
CA LYS A 51 12.22 -11.04 6.50
C LYS A 51 11.25 -9.89 6.77
N GLU A 52 10.09 -9.90 6.11
CA GLU A 52 9.04 -8.90 6.28
C GLU A 52 8.50 -8.92 7.72
N THR A 53 8.18 -10.10 8.26
CA THR A 53 7.75 -10.25 9.67
C THR A 53 8.79 -9.71 10.64
N ARG A 54 10.07 -10.07 10.46
CA ARG A 54 11.15 -9.57 11.32
C ARG A 54 11.28 -8.05 11.24
N PHE A 55 11.17 -7.48 10.04
CA PHE A 55 11.23 -6.03 9.83
C PHE A 55 10.09 -5.32 10.57
N PHE A 56 8.84 -5.72 10.34
CA PHE A 56 7.67 -5.08 10.94
C PHE A 56 7.63 -5.23 12.46
N ASN A 57 8.05 -6.39 12.98
CA ASN A 57 8.23 -6.59 14.42
C ASN A 57 9.30 -5.64 15.00
N ALA A 58 10.43 -5.46 14.31
CA ALA A 58 11.52 -4.61 14.78
C ALA A 58 11.13 -3.12 14.81
N VAL A 59 10.31 -2.66 13.85
CA VAL A 59 9.84 -1.26 13.82
C VAL A 59 8.55 -1.04 14.62
N GLY A 60 7.92 -2.11 15.11
CA GLY A 60 6.68 -2.04 15.90
C GLY A 60 5.49 -1.54 15.09
N VAL A 61 5.41 -1.92 13.82
CA VAL A 61 4.31 -1.56 12.90
C VAL A 61 3.56 -2.84 12.53
N ASP A 62 2.24 -2.76 12.46
CA ASP A 62 1.39 -3.86 12.00
C ASP A 62 1.69 -4.20 10.54
N GLN A 63 2.22 -5.40 10.30
CA GLN A 63 2.55 -5.90 8.97
C GLN A 63 1.35 -5.89 8.01
N LYS A 64 0.12 -6.03 8.52
CA LYS A 64 -1.09 -6.01 7.68
C LYS A 64 -1.32 -4.66 6.99
N ILE A 65 -0.57 -3.61 7.35
CA ILE A 65 -0.51 -2.36 6.58
C ILE A 65 -0.22 -2.61 5.09
N THR A 66 0.44 -3.72 4.73
CA THR A 66 0.74 -4.08 3.34
C THR A 66 -0.41 -4.79 2.63
N THR A 67 -1.44 -5.24 3.34
CA THR A 67 -2.51 -6.08 2.77
C THR A 67 -3.94 -5.64 3.11
N TYR A 68 -4.18 -4.74 4.08
CA TYR A 68 -5.57 -4.37 4.44
C TYR A 68 -6.40 -3.86 3.26
N GLY A 69 -5.81 -3.10 2.34
CA GLY A 69 -6.52 -2.66 1.14
C GLY A 69 -6.98 -3.80 0.21
N GLN A 70 -6.43 -5.00 0.36
CA GLN A 70 -6.84 -6.18 -0.41
C GLN A 70 -7.69 -7.14 0.42
N THR A 71 -7.52 -7.17 1.75
CA THR A 71 -8.15 -8.18 2.62
C THR A 71 -9.38 -7.68 3.36
N THR A 72 -9.53 -6.36 3.56
CA THR A 72 -10.70 -5.79 4.23
C THR A 72 -11.91 -5.86 3.32
N LYS A 73 -13.05 -6.34 3.85
CA LYS A 73 -14.32 -6.36 3.10
C LYS A 73 -14.71 -4.93 2.71
N ASN A 74 -15.24 -4.78 1.51
CA ASN A 74 -15.64 -3.48 0.95
C ASN A 74 -14.49 -2.45 0.88
N SER A 75 -13.22 -2.90 0.80
CA SER A 75 -12.13 -1.97 0.57
C SER A 75 -12.37 -1.19 -0.72
N CYS A 76 -12.09 0.12 -0.67
CA CYS A 76 -12.18 0.96 -1.85
C CYS A 76 -11.26 0.46 -2.97
N GLN A 77 -10.15 -0.19 -2.62
CA GLN A 77 -9.19 -0.66 -3.59
C GLN A 77 -9.78 -1.78 -4.46
N LEU A 78 -10.50 -2.72 -3.85
CA LEU A 78 -11.22 -3.76 -4.59
C LEU A 78 -12.40 -3.18 -5.38
N ALA A 79 -13.16 -2.27 -4.76
CA ALA A 79 -14.38 -1.71 -5.37
C ALA A 79 -14.08 -0.78 -6.56
N GLN A 80 -13.04 0.04 -6.45
CA GLN A 80 -12.70 1.10 -7.42
C GLN A 80 -11.55 0.71 -8.34
N LYS A 81 -10.87 -0.43 -8.10
CA LYS A 81 -9.73 -0.93 -8.88
C LYS A 81 -8.62 0.13 -9.02
N THR A 82 -8.21 0.71 -7.90
CA THR A 82 -7.12 1.70 -7.86
C THR A 82 -5.74 1.02 -7.93
N ASP A 83 -4.66 1.78 -8.07
CA ASP A 83 -3.28 1.25 -8.18
C ASP A 83 -2.62 1.05 -6.82
N GLY A 84 -3.19 1.65 -5.78
CA GLY A 84 -2.76 1.52 -4.41
C GLY A 84 -3.82 2.03 -3.45
N TRP A 85 -3.48 2.07 -2.18
CA TRP A 85 -4.34 2.65 -1.16
C TRP A 85 -3.51 3.35 -0.11
N TYR A 86 -4.14 4.22 0.67
CA TYR A 86 -3.56 4.76 1.90
C TYR A 86 -4.58 4.71 3.01
N TYR A 87 -4.16 5.10 4.21
CA TYR A 87 -4.97 5.00 5.40
C TYR A 87 -5.15 6.37 6.04
N SER A 88 -6.25 6.52 6.77
CA SER A 88 -6.46 7.67 7.66
C SER A 88 -5.28 7.84 8.63
N VAL A 89 -5.04 9.06 9.11
CA VAL A 89 -4.00 9.29 10.13
C VAL A 89 -4.27 8.47 11.40
N GLU A 90 -5.53 8.28 11.74
CA GLU A 90 -5.94 7.48 12.89
C GLU A 90 -5.58 6.01 12.71
N ASP A 91 -5.91 5.41 11.57
CA ASP A 91 -5.56 4.03 11.26
C ASP A 91 -4.04 3.83 11.17
N LEU A 92 -3.30 4.78 10.57
CA LEU A 92 -1.83 4.73 10.54
C LEU A 92 -1.23 4.70 11.96
N LYS A 93 -1.78 5.49 12.88
CA LYS A 93 -1.36 5.50 14.29
C LYS A 93 -1.67 4.17 14.97
N ARG A 94 -2.86 3.59 14.73
CA ARG A 94 -3.26 2.28 15.25
C ARG A 94 -2.38 1.15 14.72
N MET A 95 -1.93 1.25 13.47
CA MET A 95 -0.95 0.35 12.85
C MET A 95 0.48 0.57 13.36
N GLY A 96 0.73 1.52 14.25
CA GLY A 96 2.05 1.75 14.86
C GLY A 96 2.93 2.76 14.15
N ILE A 97 2.46 3.42 13.08
CA ILE A 97 3.20 4.54 12.48
C ILE A 97 3.08 5.76 13.41
N LYS A 98 4.22 6.21 13.93
CA LYS A 98 4.30 7.29 14.91
C LYS A 98 4.79 8.58 14.26
N ASN A 99 4.51 9.70 14.94
CA ASN A 99 5.07 11.01 14.59
C ASN A 99 4.78 11.43 13.12
N ILE A 100 3.53 11.26 12.70
CA ILE A 100 3.05 11.69 11.38
C ILE A 100 2.51 13.13 11.47
N THR A 101 3.03 13.99 10.61
CA THR A 101 2.52 15.33 10.35
C THR A 101 2.10 15.42 8.88
N ILE A 102 0.81 15.66 8.64
CA ILE A 102 0.32 16.04 7.31
C ILE A 102 0.27 17.57 7.27
N LYS A 103 0.89 18.17 6.26
CA LYS A 103 0.84 19.61 6.02
C LYS A 103 -0.33 19.93 5.10
N GLY A 104 -1.20 20.86 5.49
CA GLY A 104 -2.36 21.28 4.69
C GLY A 104 -3.63 20.47 5.01
N ASP A 105 -4.58 20.45 4.07
CA ASP A 105 -5.96 19.99 4.31
C ASP A 105 -6.16 18.47 4.28
N GLY A 106 -5.12 17.68 4.01
CA GLY A 106 -5.20 16.22 3.95
C GLY A 106 -4.35 15.61 2.83
N LEU A 107 -4.42 14.29 2.65
CA LEU A 107 -3.76 13.58 1.54
C LEU A 107 -4.67 13.53 0.31
N LYS A 108 -4.07 13.48 -0.87
CA LYS A 108 -4.84 13.30 -2.11
C LYS A 108 -5.33 11.87 -2.25
N SER A 109 -6.59 11.72 -2.70
CA SER A 109 -7.21 10.44 -3.09
C SER A 109 -6.98 10.08 -4.58
N GLU A 110 -6.39 10.97 -5.36
CA GLU A 110 -6.03 10.72 -6.75
C GLU A 110 -4.98 11.73 -7.23
N ILE A 111 -4.06 11.30 -8.09
CA ILE A 111 -3.18 12.20 -8.83
C ILE A 111 -3.12 11.72 -10.28
N GLU A 112 -3.44 12.62 -11.20
CA GLU A 112 -3.18 12.38 -12.63
C GLU A 112 -1.67 12.46 -12.87
N TYR A 113 -1.09 11.37 -13.34
CA TYR A 113 0.30 11.36 -13.78
C TYR A 113 0.32 11.61 -15.28
N ALA A 114 0.93 12.73 -15.71
CA ALA A 114 1.20 12.95 -17.11
C ALA A 114 2.30 11.98 -17.54
N ASN A 115 2.02 11.12 -18.52
CA ASN A 115 3.06 10.40 -19.23
C ASN A 115 3.86 11.46 -19.99
N ASP A 116 5.00 11.83 -19.42
CA ASP A 116 5.95 12.80 -19.94
C ASP A 116 5.60 14.29 -19.72
N SER A 117 6.60 15.02 -19.23
CA SER A 117 6.49 16.40 -18.74
C SER A 117 6.30 17.47 -19.84
N THR A 118 5.98 17.06 -21.07
CA THR A 118 5.98 17.94 -22.24
C THR A 118 4.64 18.07 -22.95
N ASN A 119 3.59 17.31 -22.59
CA ASN A 119 2.27 17.48 -23.21
C ASN A 119 1.11 17.24 -22.23
N LYS A 120 0.54 18.32 -21.70
CA LYS A 120 -0.60 18.33 -20.77
C LYS A 120 -1.95 17.92 -21.41
N THR A 121 -1.96 17.48 -22.65
CA THR A 121 -3.17 17.18 -23.44
C THR A 121 -3.17 15.80 -24.08
N ASP A 122 -2.35 14.86 -23.58
CA ASP A 122 -2.39 13.48 -24.08
C ASP A 122 -3.56 12.69 -23.46
N PRO A 123 -4.58 12.29 -24.25
CA PRO A 123 -5.71 11.48 -23.78
C PRO A 123 -5.32 10.05 -23.36
N THR A 124 -4.04 9.66 -23.50
CA THR A 124 -3.49 8.38 -23.03
C THR A 124 -2.77 8.47 -21.68
N ALA A 125 -2.80 9.63 -21.00
CA ALA A 125 -2.23 9.80 -19.67
C ALA A 125 -2.83 8.80 -18.67
N HIS A 126 -1.98 7.93 -18.12
CA HIS A 126 -2.40 6.93 -17.14
C HIS A 126 -2.55 7.60 -15.77
N LYS A 127 -3.79 7.74 -15.30
CA LYS A 127 -4.08 8.30 -13.97
C LYS A 127 -3.77 7.24 -12.92
N ILE A 128 -2.78 7.50 -12.05
CA ILE A 128 -2.50 6.66 -10.89
C ILE A 128 -3.53 6.99 -9.81
N LYS A 129 -4.30 6.00 -9.41
CA LYS A 129 -5.34 6.15 -8.38
C LYS A 129 -4.87 5.51 -7.08
N SER A 130 -5.08 6.18 -5.96
CA SER A 130 -4.88 5.58 -4.64
C SER A 130 -6.05 5.94 -3.74
N CYS A 131 -6.79 4.95 -3.27
CA CYS A 131 -7.98 5.23 -2.48
C CYS A 131 -7.67 5.34 -0.97
N LEU A 132 -8.43 6.19 -0.28
CA LEU A 132 -8.37 6.31 1.19
C LEU A 132 -9.16 5.17 1.83
N LEU A 133 -8.53 4.45 2.75
CA LEU A 133 -9.17 3.52 3.66
C LEU A 133 -9.28 4.14 5.05
N GLU A 134 -10.47 4.01 5.62
CA GLU A 134 -10.80 4.52 6.95
C GLU A 134 -11.46 3.39 7.75
N ASN A 135 -11.33 3.44 9.07
CA ASN A 135 -12.02 2.54 9.99
C ASN A 135 -11.67 1.07 9.71
N VAL A 136 -10.40 0.82 9.37
CA VAL A 136 -9.90 -0.50 8.91
C VAL A 136 -10.09 -1.58 9.97
N PHE A 137 -10.08 -1.19 11.25
CA PHE A 137 -10.23 -2.09 12.38
C PHE A 137 -11.69 -2.26 12.86
N GLU A 138 -12.62 -1.46 12.34
CA GLU A 138 -14.04 -1.50 12.71
C GLU A 138 -14.89 -2.26 11.68
N SER A 139 -14.31 -2.56 10.52
CA SER A 139 -14.96 -3.26 9.40
C SER A 139 -14.88 -4.79 9.50
N GLY A 140 -14.64 -5.32 10.71
CA GLY A 140 -14.48 -6.74 11.03
C GLY A 140 -15.78 -7.45 11.41
#